data_AF-A0A519E0Q0-F1
#
_entry.id   AF-A0A519E0Q0-F1
#
_cell.length_a   1.000
_cell.length_b   1.000
_cell.length_c   1.000
_cell.angle_alpha   90.00
_cell.angle_beta   90.00
_cell.angle_gamma   90.00
#
_symmetry.space_group_name_H-M   'P 1'
#
loop_
_entity.id
_entity.type
_entity.pdbx_description
1 polymer ?
#
loop_
_entity_poly.entity_id
_entity_poly.type
_entity_poly.pdbx_seq_one_letter_code
_entity_poly.pdbx_strand_id
1 'polypeptide(L)'
;MGVALSTLSQLPLNALRHSPEHGTCGWYIWGGDYSEDPDFFQSLHVHHIVEHAPQLVPYLALAPGWRVLLCPEQTDVWYDPALIVV
;
A
#
# COMPACT_ATOMS: atom_id res chain seq x y z
N MET A 1 -8.28 -3.53 -2.99
CA MET A 1 -6.96 -2.88 -2.95
C MET A 1 -5.97 -3.77 -3.70
N GLY A 2 -4.88 -3.22 -4.22
CA GLY A 2 -3.79 -4.01 -4.79
C GLY A 2 -2.80 -4.41 -3.71
N VAL A 3 -2.48 -5.69 -3.59
CA VAL A 3 -1.53 -6.19 -2.60
C VAL A 3 -0.60 -7.23 -3.22
N ALA A 4 0.70 -7.04 -3.07
CA ALA A 4 1.70 -8.06 -3.37
C ALA A 4 1.84 -9.00 -2.16
N LEU A 5 0.87 -9.92 -2.00
CA LEU A 5 0.76 -10.79 -0.82
C LEU A 5 2.04 -11.58 -0.53
N SER A 6 2.72 -12.07 -1.56
CA SER A 6 3.95 -12.85 -1.46
C SER A 6 5.14 -12.06 -0.91
N THR A 7 5.08 -10.72 -0.91
CA THR A 7 6.18 -9.88 -0.46
C THR A 7 5.94 -9.23 0.89
N LEU A 8 4.77 -9.38 1.51
CA LEU A 8 4.43 -8.69 2.77
C LEU A 8 5.31 -9.05 3.97
N SER A 9 6.03 -10.17 3.92
CA SER A 9 7.03 -10.52 4.94
C SER A 9 8.39 -9.83 4.73
N GLN A 10 8.55 -9.11 3.62
CA GLN A 10 9.77 -8.37 3.28
C GLN A 10 9.65 -6.93 3.77
N LEU A 11 10.81 -6.32 4.01
CA LEU A 11 10.92 -4.93 4.47
C LEU A 11 11.74 -4.12 3.45
N PRO A 12 11.48 -2.82 3.28
CA PRO A 12 10.39 -2.05 3.88
C PRO A 12 9.00 -2.53 3.45
N LEU A 13 8.00 -2.35 4.30
CA LEU A 13 6.60 -2.45 3.88
C LEU A 13 6.16 -1.09 3.34
N ASN A 14 5.86 -1.07 2.05
CA ASN A 14 5.45 0.12 1.32
C ASN A 14 3.93 0.12 1.11
N ALA A 15 3.33 1.28 1.24
CA ALA A 15 1.95 1.51 0.82
C ALA A 15 1.81 2.90 0.20
N LEU A 16 0.97 3.00 -0.83
CA LEU A 16 0.57 4.28 -1.41
C LEU A 16 -0.91 4.27 -1.76
N ARG A 17 -1.53 5.45 -1.73
CA ARG A 17 -2.94 5.60 -2.07
C ARG A 17 -3.12 6.52 -3.26
N HIS A 18 -3.47 5.94 -4.39
CA HIS A 18 -3.96 6.67 -5.56
C HIS A 18 -5.41 7.13 -5.35
N SER A 19 -5.88 8.01 -6.23
CA SER A 19 -7.29 8.31 -6.37
C SER A 19 -8.09 7.01 -6.58
N PRO A 20 -9.18 6.79 -5.82
CA PRO A 20 -10.06 5.64 -6.03
C PRO A 20 -10.63 5.64 -7.45
N GLU A 21 -10.36 4.58 -8.21
CA GLU A 21 -10.88 4.39 -9.57
C GLU A 21 -11.58 3.03 -9.70
N HIS A 22 -12.58 2.96 -10.57
CA HIS A 22 -13.29 1.72 -10.91
C HIS A 22 -13.81 0.91 -9.71
N GLY A 23 -14.20 1.59 -8.63
CA GLY A 23 -14.70 0.95 -7.40
C GLY A 23 -13.61 0.38 -6.48
N THR A 24 -12.33 0.61 -6.78
CA THR A 24 -11.22 0.28 -5.87
C THR A 24 -11.06 1.35 -4.79
N CYS A 25 -10.33 1.05 -3.71
CA CYS A 25 -10.04 2.04 -2.66
C CYS A 25 -8.75 2.86 -2.89
N GLY A 26 -8.04 2.60 -3.99
CA GLY A 26 -6.81 3.28 -4.40
C GLY A 26 -5.51 2.82 -3.70
N TRP A 27 -5.61 1.94 -2.69
CA TRP A 27 -4.43 1.43 -1.97
C TRP A 27 -3.67 0.37 -2.78
N TYR A 28 -2.34 0.53 -2.83
CA TYR A 28 -1.36 -0.44 -3.28
C TYR A 28 -0.34 -0.71 -2.17
N ILE A 29 -0.08 -1.98 -1.87
CA ILE A 29 0.76 -2.40 -0.73
C ILE A 29 1.71 -3.51 -1.17
N TRP A 30 2.99 -3.39 -0.86
CA TRP A 30 4.00 -4.41 -1.13
C TRP A 30 5.14 -4.33 -0.10
N GLY A 31 5.78 -5.45 0.21
CA GLY A 31 7.04 -5.46 0.95
C GLY A 31 8.24 -5.54 0.01
N GLY A 32 9.37 -5.00 0.45
CA GLY A 32 10.64 -5.01 -0.30
C GLY A 32 10.57 -4.18 -1.57
N ASP A 33 11.19 -4.69 -2.63
CA ASP A 33 11.30 -4.02 -3.91
C ASP A 33 9.99 -4.12 -4.73
N TYR A 34 9.70 -3.03 -5.45
CA TYR A 34 8.60 -2.98 -6.40
C TYR A 34 8.93 -3.80 -7.67
N SER A 35 7.91 -4.40 -8.27
CA SER A 35 8.00 -5.08 -9.57
C SER A 35 6.97 -4.53 -10.54
N GLU A 36 7.36 -4.40 -11.81
CA GLU A 36 6.47 -4.03 -12.93
C GLU A 36 5.74 -5.24 -13.53
N ASP A 37 5.87 -6.42 -12.93
CA ASP A 37 5.15 -7.61 -13.35
C ASP A 37 3.62 -7.36 -13.28
N PRO A 38 2.86 -7.60 -14.37
CA PRO A 38 1.41 -7.39 -14.38
C PRO A 38 0.66 -8.20 -13.31
N ASP A 39 1.21 -9.33 -12.87
CA ASP A 39 0.63 -10.19 -11.84
C ASP A 39 1.19 -9.90 -10.42
N PHE A 40 1.99 -8.83 -10.27
CA PHE A 40 2.60 -8.47 -8.98
C PHE A 40 1.57 -8.14 -7.90
N PHE A 41 0.50 -7.42 -8.27
CA PHE A 41 -0.56 -7.04 -7.34
C PHE A 41 -1.79 -7.93 -7.51
N GLN A 42 -2.31 -8.39 -6.39
CA GLN A 42 -3.56 -9.14 -6.31
C GLN A 42 -4.63 -8.32 -5.61
N SER A 43 -5.90 -8.56 -6.00
CA SER A 43 -7.03 -7.91 -5.34
C SER A 43 -7.25 -8.49 -3.95
N LEU A 44 -7.13 -7.65 -2.93
CA LEU A 44 -7.49 -7.99 -1.55
C LEU A 44 -8.59 -7.05 -1.03
N HIS A 45 -9.52 -7.62 -0.25
CA HIS A 45 -10.49 -6.81 0.49
C HIS A 45 -9.81 -6.16 1.70
N VAL A 46 -10.15 -4.90 1.99
CA VAL A 46 -9.49 -4.12 3.06
C VAL A 46 -9.57 -4.79 4.43
N HIS A 47 -10.62 -5.56 4.70
CA HIS A 47 -10.75 -6.30 5.95
C HIS A 47 -9.62 -7.32 6.16
N HIS A 48 -9.17 -8.00 5.11
CA HIS A 48 -8.16 -9.06 5.23
C HIS A 48 -6.74 -8.50 5.41
N ILE A 49 -6.50 -7.20 5.19
CA ILE A 49 -5.16 -6.63 5.41
C ILE A 49 -4.74 -6.70 6.88
N VAL A 50 -5.69 -6.75 7.80
CA VAL A 50 -5.41 -6.84 9.25
C VAL A 50 -4.72 -8.17 9.58
N GLU A 51 -4.99 -9.22 8.81
CA GLU A 51 -4.37 -10.54 9.00
C GLU A 51 -2.96 -10.61 8.42
N HIS A 52 -2.67 -9.85 7.36
CA HIS A 52 -1.40 -9.92 6.64
C HIS A 52 -0.40 -8.81 7.00
N ALA A 53 -0.90 -7.61 7.29
CA ALA A 53 -0.11 -6.42 7.58
C ALA A 53 -0.83 -5.51 8.59
N PRO A 54 -1.07 -5.98 9.84
CA PRO A 54 -1.78 -5.20 10.87
C PRO A 54 -1.13 -3.84 11.16
N GLN A 55 0.17 -3.71 10.96
CA GLN A 55 0.93 -2.46 11.11
C GLN A 55 0.47 -1.34 10.17
N LEU A 56 -0.18 -1.66 9.04
CA LEU A 56 -0.70 -0.64 8.11
C LEU A 56 -2.07 -0.08 8.52
N VAL A 57 -2.80 -0.75 9.40
CA VAL A 57 -4.17 -0.39 9.79
C VAL A 57 -4.32 1.07 10.23
N PRO A 58 -3.41 1.65 11.05
CA PRO A 58 -3.51 3.05 11.46
C PRO A 58 -3.49 4.05 10.30
N TYR A 59 -2.93 3.67 9.15
CA TYR A 59 -2.70 4.55 8.01
C TYR A 59 -3.76 4.40 6.90
N LEU A 60 -4.62 3.38 6.95
CA LEU A 60 -5.59 3.11 5.88
C LEU A 60 -6.65 4.21 5.70
N ALA A 61 -6.82 5.06 6.73
CA ALA A 61 -7.70 6.21 6.69
C ALA A 61 -7.10 7.44 5.98
N LEU A 62 -5.80 7.46 5.69
CA LEU A 62 -5.14 8.57 4.98
C LEU A 62 -5.78 8.79 3.61
N ALA A 63 -5.97 10.05 3.24
CA ALA A 63 -6.54 10.43 1.95
C ALA A 63 -5.68 9.94 0.76
N PRO A 64 -6.22 9.95 -0.48
CA PRO A 64 -5.39 9.79 -1.67
C PRO A 64 -4.25 10.82 -1.70
N GLY A 65 -3.11 10.45 -2.28
CA GLY A 65 -1.90 11.28 -2.28
C GLY A 65 -0.90 10.94 -1.18
N TRP A 66 -1.17 9.95 -0.32
CA TRP A 66 -0.26 9.61 0.77
C TRP A 66 0.54 8.34 0.51
N ARG A 67 1.80 8.36 0.95
CA ARG A 67 2.71 7.22 0.99
C ARG A 67 3.05 6.87 2.45
N VAL A 68 3.29 5.59 2.67
CA VAL A 68 3.69 5.02 3.95
C VAL A 68 4.81 4.03 3.68
N LEU A 69 5.90 4.14 4.43
CA LEU A 69 7.00 3.19 4.44
C LEU A 69 7.24 2.77 5.88
N LEU A 70 7.09 1.47 6.16
CA LEU A 70 7.29 0.90 7.49
C LEU A 70 8.50 -0.03 7.49
N CYS A 71 9.46 0.29 8.33
CA CYS A 71 10.62 -0.54 8.69
C CYS A 71 10.74 -0.63 10.22
N PRO A 72 11.45 -1.64 10.75
CA PRO A 72 11.70 -1.77 12.19
C PRO A 72 12.38 -0.53 12.80
N GLU A 73 13.24 0.12 12.04
CA GLU A 73 14.04 1.26 12.52
C GLU A 73 13.41 2.62 12.20
N GLN A 74 12.50 2.68 11.22
CA GLN A 74 11.96 3.94 10.70
C GLN A 74 10.56 3.76 10.13
N THR A 75 9.71 4.73 10.39
CA THR A 75 8.39 4.87 9.75
C THR A 75 8.31 6.24 9.11
N ASP A 76 8.13 6.25 7.80
CA ASP A 76 7.96 7.47 7.02
C ASP A 76 6.54 7.53 6.46
N VAL A 77 5.90 8.67 6.65
CA VAL A 77 4.57 8.96 6.11
C VAL A 77 4.62 10.34 5.49
N TRP A 78 4.36 10.44 4.19
CA TRP A 78 4.47 11.71 3.48
C TRP A 78 3.43 11.84 2.38
N TYR A 79 3.10 13.09 2.07
CA TYR A 79 2.22 13.43 0.97
C TYR A 79 3.03 13.51 -0.34
N ASP A 80 2.54 12.83 -1.36
CA ASP A 80 3.07 12.80 -2.71
C ASP A 80 1.96 13.22 -3.70
N PRO A 81 1.97 14.48 -4.17
CA PRO A 81 0.95 14.97 -5.11
C PRO A 81 1.00 14.23 -6.45
N ALA A 82 2.11 13.54 -6.79
CA ALA A 82 2.21 12.76 -8.02
C ALA A 82 1.27 11.55 -8.06
N LEU A 83 0.66 11.16 -6.93
CA LEU A 83 -0.29 10.04 -6.86
C LEU A 83 -1.73 10.42 -7.22
N ILE A 84 -2.05 11.72 -7.27
CA ILE A 84 -3.40 12.25 -7.56
C ILE A 84 -3.48 12.82 -8.98
N VAL A 85 -2.42 12.67 -9.78
CA VAL A 85 -2.42 13.17 -11.16
C VAL A 85 -3.30 12.24 -11.99
N VAL A 86 -4.35 12.81 -12.59
CA VAL A 86 -5.36 12.16 -13.44
C VAL A 86 -5.03 12.46 -14.89
#